data_AF-A0A7C4YBA2-F1
#
_entry.id   AF-A0A7C4YBA2-F1
#
_cell.length_a   1.000
_cell.length_b   1.000
_cell.length_c   1.000
_cell.angle_alpha   90.00
_cell.angle_beta   90.00
_cell.angle_gamma   90.00
#
_symmetry.space_group_name_H-M   'P 1'
#
loop_
_entity.id
_entity.type
_entity.pdbx_description
1 polymer ?
#
loop_
_entity_poly.entity_id
_entity_poly.type
_entity_poly.pdbx_seq_one_letter_code
_entity_poly.pdbx_strand_id
1 'polypeptide(L)'
;MSGNRMYQWSITRFMCHLRGTKLAGQNKQNDDSIKLTLVQALRQGRNPCRSPKIRLPSARRCTALARSAQKSSTASLQPQRSCMDAPVLTVRRVNWQRWLLPAVLVVFSAVSVQYTLKALQHRSAFVRWREQILQLETGRIYERYNYPNPPIMALILRPLAELPPVAGALLWFYAKAFMAVCAFAMTFRMLERDGATFPLWAKGLAVLLCMRPLIGDLQHGNVNILILFLVMGALYAHSCQCDFLCGLLLALAISCKVTPLLFLPYFLWKRQWRVLVGSAIGLVLFLLLIPGLFLGFRENLDQLAGWSRAMLLPFVKDGFVTTEHHNQSLPGVIYRLVTHSPSFVSYPNGASTPAEYHNLADIGTLAAKWIVRAGQMLFALLVILTCRSRITPRGGWRQGAEFSLVLVGMLIFSERTWKHHCVTLMLPFAVLAYYMANEVHSLRGRVILGLVLAAVIGLMLTASGLLPERAADIAMVYGPYLWAFLLLVAALAFALVYGAKRSTIQTPSSRR
;
A
#
# COMPACT_ATOMS: atom_id res chain seq x y z
N MET A 1 21.65 -30.48 -9.69
CA MET A 1 21.82 -30.43 -11.15
C MET A 1 20.86 -31.43 -11.78
N SER A 2 19.79 -30.94 -12.39
CA SER A 2 18.89 -31.58 -13.39
C SER A 2 17.50 -30.97 -13.22
N GLY A 3 16.84 -30.66 -14.34
CA GLY A 3 15.52 -30.03 -14.36
C GLY A 3 15.45 -28.75 -15.21
N ASN A 4 15.94 -28.81 -16.44
CA ASN A 4 15.69 -27.77 -17.44
C ASN A 4 15.74 -28.40 -18.84
N ARG A 5 14.58 -28.47 -19.52
CA ARG A 5 14.38 -28.43 -20.98
C ARG A 5 12.98 -28.94 -21.32
N MET A 6 12.15 -28.08 -21.91
CA MET A 6 11.32 -28.31 -23.10
C MET A 6 10.06 -27.44 -23.07
N TYR A 7 10.11 -26.29 -23.73
CA TYR A 7 8.96 -25.70 -24.43
C TYR A 7 9.53 -24.88 -25.59
N GLN A 8 9.82 -25.55 -26.71
CA GLN A 8 10.24 -24.86 -27.94
C GLN A 8 9.58 -25.41 -29.22
N TRP A 9 8.52 -26.20 -29.13
CA TRP A 9 7.89 -26.76 -30.31
C TRP A 9 6.38 -26.61 -30.22
N SER A 10 5.82 -25.72 -31.06
CA SER A 10 4.50 -25.83 -31.74
C SER A 10 4.05 -24.47 -32.31
N ILE A 11 4.69 -24.00 -33.39
CA ILE A 11 4.22 -22.83 -34.17
C ILE A 11 3.81 -23.22 -35.61
N THR A 12 4.05 -24.44 -36.07
CA THR A 12 3.96 -24.75 -37.52
C THR A 12 2.68 -25.48 -37.96
N ARG A 13 1.64 -25.63 -37.14
CA ARG A 13 0.45 -26.43 -37.54
C ARG A 13 -0.94 -25.83 -37.26
N PHE A 14 -1.04 -24.51 -37.13
CA PHE A 14 -2.36 -23.84 -37.02
C PHE A 14 -2.51 -22.70 -38.05
N MET A 15 -2.04 -22.92 -39.29
CA MET A 15 -2.18 -22.00 -40.43
C MET A 15 -2.90 -22.64 -41.63
N CYS A 16 -3.98 -23.40 -41.38
CA CYS A 16 -4.75 -24.03 -42.48
C CYS A 16 -6.28 -23.90 -42.39
N HIS A 17 -6.81 -22.94 -41.64
CA HIS A 17 -8.22 -22.59 -41.77
C HIS A 17 -8.45 -21.11 -41.51
N LEU A 18 -9.23 -20.47 -42.38
CA LEU A 18 -9.54 -19.02 -42.51
C LEU A 18 -8.73 -18.27 -43.58
N ARG A 19 -8.89 -18.73 -44.84
CA ARG A 19 -8.91 -17.85 -46.02
C ARG A 19 -10.37 -17.62 -46.42
N GLY A 20 -10.76 -16.36 -46.59
CA GLY A 20 -11.97 -15.98 -47.34
C GLY A 20 -12.77 -14.85 -46.72
N THR A 21 -12.40 -13.59 -47.01
CA THR A 21 -13.14 -12.66 -47.89
C THR A 21 -12.53 -11.24 -47.85
N LYS A 22 -12.05 -10.80 -49.02
CA LYS A 22 -11.84 -9.42 -49.51
C LYS A 22 -13.22 -8.83 -49.91
N LEU A 23 -13.54 -7.54 -50.08
CA LEU A 23 -12.85 -6.25 -50.20
C LEU A 23 -13.92 -5.11 -50.22
N ALA A 24 -13.48 -3.89 -49.84
CA ALA A 24 -13.78 -2.54 -50.36
C ALA A 24 -15.21 -1.95 -50.47
N GLY A 25 -15.31 -0.70 -49.99
CA GLY A 25 -16.27 0.33 -50.45
C GLY A 25 -15.92 1.71 -49.89
N GLN A 26 -15.45 2.61 -50.76
CA GLN A 26 -15.10 4.03 -50.50
C GLN A 26 -16.36 4.90 -50.35
N ASN A 27 -16.30 6.02 -49.59
CA ASN A 27 -16.54 7.34 -50.18
C ASN A 27 -16.15 8.55 -49.30
N LYS A 28 -15.94 9.67 -50.00
CA LYS A 28 -15.32 10.97 -49.66
C LYS A 28 -16.36 12.04 -49.26
N GLN A 29 -15.83 13.13 -48.68
CA GLN A 29 -16.13 14.58 -48.86
C GLN A 29 -17.05 15.37 -47.90
N ASN A 30 -16.44 16.50 -47.44
CA ASN A 30 -16.94 17.86 -47.08
C ASN A 30 -17.93 17.99 -45.90
N ASP A 31 -17.91 19.04 -45.05
CA ASP A 31 -17.66 20.45 -45.33
C ASP A 31 -17.25 21.25 -44.08
N ASP A 32 -16.56 22.37 -44.33
CA ASP A 32 -16.21 23.44 -43.39
C ASP A 32 -17.45 24.23 -42.90
N SER A 33 -17.52 24.58 -41.61
CA SER A 33 -18.01 25.90 -41.15
C SER A 33 -17.89 26.05 -39.63
N ILE A 34 -17.79 27.31 -39.19
CA ILE A 34 -17.80 27.82 -37.81
C ILE A 34 -16.40 28.01 -37.17
N LYS A 35 -15.66 28.96 -37.77
CA LYS A 35 -14.86 29.95 -37.04
C LYS A 35 -15.68 31.25 -36.92
N LEU A 36 -15.29 32.13 -35.99
CA LEU A 36 -15.93 33.37 -35.53
C LEU A 36 -17.05 33.12 -34.50
N THR A 37 -16.87 33.39 -33.21
CA THR A 37 -16.82 34.77 -32.69
C THR A 37 -16.39 34.73 -31.21
N LEU A 38 -15.19 35.19 -30.84
CA LEU A 38 -14.89 35.69 -29.47
C LEU A 38 -13.53 36.42 -29.40
N VAL A 39 -13.33 37.41 -30.28
CA VAL A 39 -12.17 38.35 -30.23
C VAL A 39 -12.64 39.82 -30.14
N GLN A 40 -13.84 40.06 -29.62
CA GLN A 40 -14.35 41.43 -29.38
C GLN A 40 -14.77 41.64 -27.92
N ALA A 41 -13.83 41.44 -27.01
CA ALA A 41 -13.95 41.97 -25.64
C ALA A 41 -12.56 42.33 -25.09
N LEU A 42 -11.85 43.20 -25.80
CA LEU A 42 -10.79 44.01 -25.23
C LEU A 42 -11.20 45.48 -25.34
N ARG A 43 -10.83 46.26 -24.31
CA ARG A 43 -10.68 47.73 -24.27
C ARG A 43 -11.88 48.56 -23.80
N GLN A 44 -12.09 48.61 -22.48
CA GLN A 44 -12.24 49.83 -21.66
C GLN A 44 -11.78 49.42 -20.24
N GLY A 45 -10.75 49.94 -19.57
CA GLY A 45 -10.19 51.28 -19.54
C GLY A 45 -10.79 52.07 -18.37
N ARG A 46 -10.28 51.88 -17.13
CA ARG A 46 -10.16 52.89 -16.03
C ARG A 46 -9.83 52.27 -14.66
N ASN A 47 -8.67 52.66 -14.10
CA ASN A 47 -8.38 52.75 -12.65
C ASN A 47 -8.91 54.10 -12.14
N PRO A 48 -9.36 54.24 -10.87
CA PRO A 48 -8.45 54.83 -9.87
C PRO A 48 -8.62 54.36 -8.39
N CYS A 49 -7.50 54.44 -7.67
CA CYS A 49 -7.29 54.78 -6.25
C CYS A 49 -8.39 54.55 -5.17
N ARG A 50 -8.05 53.79 -4.11
CA ARG A 50 -7.73 54.31 -2.75
C ARG A 50 -7.45 53.17 -1.76
N SER A 51 -6.38 53.35 -0.98
CA SER A 51 -5.99 52.56 0.20
C SER A 51 -6.37 53.29 1.50
N PRO A 52 -6.42 52.59 2.64
CA PRO A 52 -6.08 53.21 3.91
C PRO A 52 -4.86 52.53 4.58
N LYS A 53 -3.94 53.39 5.02
CA LYS A 53 -2.76 53.12 5.84
C LYS A 53 -3.18 52.79 7.28
N ILE A 54 -2.52 51.82 7.92
CA ILE A 54 -2.47 51.72 9.39
C ILE A 54 -1.00 51.80 9.83
N ARG A 55 -0.75 52.69 10.80
CA ARG A 55 0.54 53.12 11.34
C ARG A 55 1.14 52.11 12.29
N LEU A 56 2.46 51.93 12.21
CA LEU A 56 3.31 51.39 13.28
C LEU A 56 3.90 52.57 14.09
N PRO A 57 3.96 52.50 15.43
CA PRO A 57 4.70 53.48 16.22
C PRO A 57 6.20 53.14 16.31
N SER A 58 6.97 54.21 16.22
CA SER A 58 8.43 54.32 16.23
C SER A 58 9.10 53.98 17.57
N ALA A 59 10.34 53.52 17.47
CA ALA A 59 11.32 53.38 18.55
C ALA A 59 11.65 54.70 19.26
N ARG A 60 11.86 54.63 20.59
CA ARG A 60 12.68 55.58 21.36
C ARG A 60 13.53 54.84 22.40
N ARG A 61 14.85 55.02 22.26
CA ARG A 61 15.92 55.21 23.25
C ARG A 61 15.73 54.61 24.66
N CYS A 62 16.73 53.83 25.09
CA CYS A 62 17.55 54.16 26.27
C CYS A 62 18.85 53.35 26.27
N THR A 63 19.96 54.06 26.08
CA THR A 63 21.33 53.64 26.38
C THR A 63 21.64 53.89 27.85
N ALA A 64 22.60 53.11 28.37
CA ALA A 64 23.42 53.35 29.56
C ALA A 64 22.79 53.07 30.94
N LEU A 65 23.31 52.05 31.61
CA LEU A 65 23.95 52.21 32.93
C LEU A 65 24.86 51.01 33.19
N ALA A 66 26.15 51.30 33.21
CA ALA A 66 27.20 50.45 33.73
C ALA A 66 27.50 50.86 35.17
N ARG A 67 28.05 49.89 35.93
CA ARG A 67 28.88 50.00 37.14
C ARG A 67 28.21 49.94 38.52
N SER A 68 29.00 49.30 39.38
CA SER A 68 29.04 49.26 40.86
C SER A 68 28.00 48.43 41.61
N ALA A 69 28.43 47.23 42.04
CA ALA A 69 28.51 46.91 43.46
C ALA A 69 29.44 45.71 43.66
N GLN A 70 30.60 45.97 44.25
CA GLN A 70 31.57 45.00 44.74
C GLN A 70 31.72 45.25 46.25
N LYS A 71 32.00 44.16 47.01
CA LYS A 71 32.19 44.06 48.48
C LYS A 71 30.87 43.86 49.25
N SER A 72 30.74 42.97 50.23
CA SER A 72 31.68 42.15 51.01
C SER A 72 30.87 41.25 51.97
N SER A 73 31.29 40.01 52.24
CA SER A 73 31.63 39.53 53.60
C SER A 73 31.84 38.01 53.62
N THR A 74 33.01 37.64 54.12
CA THR A 74 33.48 36.33 54.55
C THR A 74 32.71 35.76 55.74
N ALA A 75 32.42 34.46 55.74
CA ALA A 75 32.35 33.65 56.96
C ALA A 75 32.66 32.17 56.65
N SER A 76 33.55 31.63 57.48
CA SER A 76 34.23 30.33 57.47
C SER A 76 33.34 29.11 57.71
N LEU A 77 33.78 27.93 57.22
CA LEU A 77 34.06 26.71 58.02
C LEU A 77 34.37 25.51 57.08
N GLN A 78 35.54 24.88 57.23
CA GLN A 78 35.83 23.53 56.72
C GLN A 78 35.12 22.48 57.61
N PRO A 79 34.82 21.27 57.10
CA PRO A 79 35.76 20.16 57.32
C PRO A 79 35.90 19.18 56.14
N GLN A 80 37.03 18.46 56.16
CA GLN A 80 37.43 17.35 55.28
C GLN A 80 36.34 16.27 55.12
N ARG A 81 36.26 15.66 53.92
CA ARG A 81 36.26 14.19 53.74
C ARG A 81 36.43 13.78 52.27
N SER A 82 37.39 12.90 52.07
CA SER A 82 37.65 12.13 50.85
C SER A 82 36.44 11.23 50.52
N CYS A 83 35.89 11.37 49.31
CA CYS A 83 35.14 10.32 48.63
C CYS A 83 35.50 10.36 47.14
N MET A 84 36.34 9.41 46.75
CA MET A 84 36.54 8.86 45.40
C MET A 84 35.90 9.60 44.23
N ASP A 85 36.74 10.17 43.36
CA ASP A 85 36.40 10.47 41.98
C ASP A 85 35.99 9.17 41.27
N ALA A 86 34.70 8.89 41.24
CA ALA A 86 34.16 7.89 40.34
C ALA A 86 34.44 8.37 38.92
N PRO A 87 35.15 7.60 38.07
CA PRO A 87 35.30 7.97 36.68
C PRO A 87 33.90 8.02 36.08
N VAL A 88 33.47 9.23 35.71
CA VAL A 88 32.29 9.42 34.88
C VAL A 88 32.62 8.70 33.56
N LEU A 89 32.16 7.46 33.44
CA LEU A 89 32.14 6.71 32.19
C LEU A 89 31.34 7.55 31.21
N THR A 90 32.05 8.39 30.47
CA THR A 90 31.54 9.02 29.27
C THR A 90 31.33 7.88 28.29
N VAL A 91 30.13 7.29 28.34
CA VAL A 91 29.67 6.36 27.33
C VAL A 91 29.73 7.14 26.03
N ARG A 92 30.81 6.92 25.27
CA ARG A 92 31.03 7.49 23.95
C ARG A 92 29.82 7.08 23.14
N ARG A 93 28.88 8.00 22.92
CA ARG A 93 27.68 7.74 22.11
C ARG A 93 28.20 7.31 20.74
N VAL A 94 28.22 6.00 20.49
CA VAL A 94 28.53 5.44 19.18
C VAL A 94 27.54 6.09 18.25
N ASN A 95 28.05 6.87 17.30
CA ASN A 95 27.22 7.63 16.37
C ASN A 95 26.68 6.66 15.32
N TRP A 96 25.78 5.77 15.74
CA TRP A 96 25.17 4.71 14.94
C TRP A 96 24.51 5.27 13.67
N GLN A 97 24.13 6.55 13.70
CA GLN A 97 23.62 7.29 12.54
C GLN A 97 24.62 7.31 11.37
N ARG A 98 25.93 7.31 11.65
CA ARG A 98 26.98 7.26 10.61
C ARG A 98 27.03 5.92 9.88
N TRP A 99 26.61 4.84 10.53
CA TRP A 99 26.62 3.48 9.96
C TRP A 99 25.27 3.08 9.37
N LEU A 100 24.19 3.80 9.69
CA LEU A 100 22.84 3.50 9.21
C LEU A 100 22.73 3.60 7.69
N LEU A 101 23.18 4.72 7.11
CA LEU A 101 23.10 4.93 5.66
C LEU A 101 23.93 3.89 4.88
N PRO A 102 25.21 3.63 5.23
CA PRO A 102 25.97 2.54 4.64
C PRO A 102 25.27 1.18 4.76
N ALA A 103 24.72 0.83 5.93
CA ALA A 103 24.02 -0.43 6.14
C ALA A 103 22.77 -0.56 5.24
N VAL A 104 21.97 0.51 5.12
CA VAL A 104 20.81 0.54 4.21
C VAL A 104 21.25 0.40 2.76
N LEU A 105 22.32 1.08 2.34
CA LEU A 105 22.86 0.96 0.99
C LEU A 105 23.37 -0.45 0.68
N VAL A 106 24.04 -1.11 1.63
CA VAL A 106 24.50 -2.49 1.49
C VAL A 106 23.32 -3.46 1.33
N VAL A 107 22.31 -3.35 2.21
CA VAL A 107 21.10 -4.19 2.11
C VAL A 107 20.38 -3.95 0.79
N PHE A 108 20.22 -2.69 0.39
CA PHE A 108 19.56 -2.34 -0.86
C PHE A 108 20.32 -2.86 -2.09
N SER A 109 21.65 -2.76 -2.07
CA SER A 109 22.52 -3.30 -3.12
C SER A 109 22.41 -4.83 -3.21
N ALA A 110 22.43 -5.52 -2.06
CA ALA A 110 22.25 -6.97 -2.01
C ALA A 110 20.89 -7.41 -2.57
N VAL A 111 19.80 -6.72 -2.20
CA VAL A 111 18.46 -6.99 -2.74
C VAL A 111 18.39 -6.70 -4.24
N SER A 112 19.03 -5.63 -4.70
CA SER A 112 19.13 -5.30 -6.12
C SER A 112 19.86 -6.38 -6.91
N VAL A 113 21.00 -6.87 -6.43
CA VAL A 113 21.76 -7.95 -7.06
C VAL A 113 20.92 -9.23 -7.12
N GLN A 114 20.26 -9.60 -6.03
CA GLN A 114 19.36 -10.76 -6.01
C GLN A 114 18.21 -10.62 -7.02
N TYR A 115 17.66 -9.41 -7.17
CA TYR A 115 16.63 -9.14 -8.15
C TYR A 115 17.16 -9.21 -9.59
N THR A 116 18.37 -8.69 -9.88
CA THR A 116 19.03 -8.83 -11.18
C THR A 116 19.17 -10.30 -11.57
N LEU A 117 19.65 -11.15 -10.66
CA LEU A 117 19.79 -12.60 -10.89
C LEU A 117 18.44 -13.26 -11.19
N LYS A 118 17.38 -12.87 -10.47
CA LYS A 118 16.01 -13.34 -10.74
C LYS A 118 15.50 -12.87 -12.11
N ALA A 119 15.77 -11.62 -12.49
CA ALA A 119 15.37 -11.06 -13.78
C ALA A 119 16.08 -11.75 -14.95
N LEU A 120 17.39 -12.01 -14.82
CA LEU A 120 18.19 -12.77 -15.80
C LEU A 120 17.66 -14.20 -16.01
N GLN A 121 17.05 -14.79 -14.99
CA GLN A 121 16.45 -16.12 -15.07
C GLN A 121 14.96 -16.10 -15.45
N HIS A 122 14.43 -14.94 -15.87
CA HIS A 122 13.00 -14.75 -16.22
C HIS A 122 12.02 -15.12 -15.08
N ARG A 123 12.46 -15.03 -13.82
CA ARG A 123 11.65 -15.40 -12.64
C ARG A 123 10.92 -14.23 -11.98
N SER A 124 11.14 -13.00 -12.44
CA SER A 124 10.40 -11.83 -11.95
C SER A 124 9.05 -11.69 -12.65
N ALA A 125 8.03 -11.23 -11.93
CA ALA A 125 6.70 -10.98 -12.50
C ALA A 125 6.75 -9.98 -13.65
N PHE A 126 7.50 -8.88 -13.49
CA PHE A 126 7.69 -7.90 -14.55
C PHE A 126 8.22 -8.53 -15.85
N VAL A 127 9.28 -9.35 -15.79
CA VAL A 127 9.83 -10.01 -16.98
C VAL A 127 8.84 -11.01 -17.58
N ARG A 128 8.10 -11.75 -16.75
CA ARG A 128 7.04 -12.67 -17.21
C ARG A 128 5.89 -11.95 -17.91
N TRP A 129 5.53 -10.76 -17.45
CA TRP A 129 4.46 -9.95 -18.05
C TRP A 129 4.89 -9.19 -19.29
N ARG A 130 6.20 -9.07 -19.55
CA ARG A 130 6.73 -8.24 -20.64
C ARG A 130 6.13 -8.60 -22.00
N GLU A 131 6.08 -9.89 -22.34
CA GLU A 131 5.48 -10.34 -23.60
C GLU A 131 3.99 -9.95 -23.70
N GLN A 132 3.28 -10.07 -22.58
CA GLN A 132 1.85 -9.76 -22.48
C GLN A 132 1.62 -8.27 -22.67
N ILE A 133 2.44 -7.43 -22.03
CA ILE A 133 2.36 -5.96 -22.11
C ILE A 133 2.66 -5.47 -23.54
N LEU A 134 3.66 -6.05 -24.21
CA LEU A 134 4.03 -5.67 -25.58
C LEU A 134 3.01 -6.11 -26.63
N GLN A 135 2.17 -7.09 -26.31
CA GLN A 135 1.07 -7.55 -27.19
C GLN A 135 -0.27 -6.88 -26.88
N LEU A 136 -0.31 -5.84 -26.04
CA LEU A 136 -1.55 -5.20 -25.60
C LEU A 136 -2.41 -4.66 -26.75
N GLU A 137 -1.80 -4.15 -27.82
CA GLU A 137 -2.51 -3.57 -28.98
C GLU A 137 -2.98 -4.62 -29.99
N THR A 138 -2.36 -5.78 -30.02
CA THR A 138 -2.54 -6.77 -31.10
C THR A 138 -3.15 -8.08 -30.61
N GLY A 139 -3.36 -8.25 -29.31
CA GLY A 139 -3.70 -9.53 -28.72
C GLY A 139 -4.71 -9.44 -27.59
N ARG A 140 -5.54 -10.49 -27.47
CA ARG A 140 -6.41 -10.71 -26.30
C ARG A 140 -5.58 -11.26 -25.15
N ILE A 141 -4.77 -10.40 -24.52
CA ILE A 141 -3.76 -10.80 -23.53
C ILE A 141 -4.36 -11.53 -22.33
N TYR A 142 -5.61 -11.24 -21.99
CA TYR A 142 -6.34 -11.87 -20.89
C TYR A 142 -6.79 -13.28 -21.20
N GLU A 143 -7.19 -13.54 -22.45
CA GLU A 143 -7.59 -14.88 -22.91
C GLU A 143 -6.36 -15.78 -23.09
N ARG A 144 -5.21 -15.21 -23.45
CA ARG A 144 -3.98 -15.96 -23.78
C ARG A 144 -3.01 -16.16 -22.61
N TYR A 145 -2.85 -15.16 -21.73
CA TYR A 145 -1.73 -15.13 -20.78
C TYR A 145 -2.10 -14.97 -19.31
N ASN A 146 -3.40 -14.95 -18.98
CA ASN A 146 -3.91 -14.79 -17.61
C ASN A 146 -3.28 -13.57 -16.88
N TYR A 147 -3.09 -12.45 -17.61
CA TYR A 147 -2.50 -11.21 -17.07
C TYR A 147 -3.40 -10.62 -15.97
N PRO A 148 -2.90 -10.43 -14.73
CA PRO A 148 -3.78 -10.19 -13.59
C PRO A 148 -4.33 -8.76 -13.49
N ASN A 149 -3.76 -7.79 -14.21
CA ASN A 149 -4.07 -6.37 -14.02
C ASN A 149 -4.92 -5.79 -15.16
N PRO A 150 -5.75 -4.75 -14.88
CA PRO A 150 -6.49 -4.06 -15.94
C PRO A 150 -5.58 -3.34 -16.96
N PRO A 151 -6.11 -2.95 -18.13
CA PRO A 151 -5.32 -2.42 -19.26
C PRO A 151 -4.45 -1.21 -18.91
N ILE A 152 -4.93 -0.31 -18.06
CA ILE A 152 -4.17 0.87 -17.63
C ILE A 152 -2.83 0.50 -16.96
N MET A 153 -2.77 -0.62 -16.23
CA MET A 153 -1.53 -1.06 -15.60
C MET A 153 -0.52 -1.52 -16.67
N ALA A 154 -0.99 -2.22 -17.71
CA ALA A 154 -0.14 -2.60 -18.82
C ALA A 154 0.39 -1.37 -19.56
N LEU A 155 -0.45 -0.34 -19.78
CA LEU A 155 -0.02 0.93 -20.35
C LEU A 155 1.04 1.65 -19.50
N ILE A 156 0.87 1.68 -18.17
CA ILE A 156 1.86 2.28 -17.24
C ILE A 156 3.20 1.54 -17.32
N LEU A 157 3.19 0.21 -17.44
CA LEU A 157 4.42 -0.59 -17.52
C LEU A 157 5.02 -0.64 -18.92
N ARG A 158 4.29 -0.30 -19.97
CA ARG A 158 4.73 -0.44 -21.36
C ARG A 158 6.06 0.25 -21.67
N PRO A 159 6.30 1.53 -21.28
CA PRO A 159 7.58 2.18 -21.55
C PRO A 159 8.76 1.45 -20.90
N LEU A 160 8.54 0.80 -19.75
CA LEU A 160 9.55 -0.02 -19.08
C LEU A 160 9.72 -1.38 -19.78
N ALA A 161 8.61 -1.95 -20.29
CA ALA A 161 8.61 -3.23 -20.98
C ALA A 161 9.30 -3.17 -22.34
N GLU A 162 9.29 -2.02 -23.01
CA GLU A 162 9.97 -1.78 -24.29
C GLU A 162 11.50 -1.77 -24.16
N LEU A 163 12.03 -1.43 -22.98
CA LEU A 163 13.46 -1.53 -22.68
C LEU A 163 13.96 -2.99 -22.71
N PRO A 164 15.29 -3.21 -22.78
CA PRO A 164 15.88 -4.52 -22.56
C PRO A 164 15.37 -5.13 -21.24
N PRO A 165 15.05 -6.45 -21.17
CA PRO A 165 14.30 -7.02 -20.05
C PRO A 165 14.86 -6.72 -18.67
N VAL A 166 16.20 -6.80 -18.50
CA VAL A 166 16.87 -6.51 -17.23
C VAL A 166 16.85 -5.02 -16.91
N ALA A 167 17.05 -4.15 -17.89
CA ALA A 167 17.02 -2.70 -17.70
C ALA A 167 15.63 -2.22 -17.29
N GLY A 168 14.58 -2.67 -17.98
CA GLY A 168 13.19 -2.39 -17.63
C GLY A 168 12.82 -2.89 -16.24
N ALA A 169 13.25 -4.13 -15.90
CA ALA A 169 13.03 -4.71 -14.58
C ALA A 169 13.74 -3.89 -13.48
N LEU A 170 14.99 -3.50 -13.67
CA LEU A 170 15.75 -2.72 -12.69
C LEU A 170 15.19 -1.31 -12.51
N LEU A 171 14.80 -0.64 -13.60
CA LEU A 171 14.15 0.67 -13.51
C LEU A 171 12.83 0.57 -12.74
N TRP A 172 12.04 -0.48 -12.97
CA TRP A 172 10.84 -0.77 -12.19
C TRP A 172 11.18 -1.03 -10.71
N PHE A 173 12.21 -1.81 -10.42
CA PHE A 173 12.66 -2.09 -9.06
C PHE A 173 13.03 -0.80 -8.29
N TYR A 174 13.84 0.07 -8.89
CA TYR A 174 14.26 1.33 -8.25
C TYR A 174 13.08 2.30 -8.10
N ALA A 175 12.18 2.37 -9.09
CA ALA A 175 10.96 3.14 -8.98
C ALA A 175 10.10 2.68 -7.79
N LYS A 176 9.91 1.36 -7.62
CA LYS A 176 9.19 0.80 -6.46
C LYS A 176 9.89 1.11 -5.14
N ALA A 177 11.22 1.01 -5.08
CA ALA A 177 11.97 1.35 -3.87
C ALA A 177 11.74 2.82 -3.46
N PHE A 178 11.80 3.74 -4.43
CA PHE A 178 11.48 5.15 -4.22
C PHE A 178 10.03 5.35 -3.74
N MET A 179 9.06 4.69 -4.40
CA MET A 179 7.65 4.71 -4.00
C MET A 179 7.43 4.24 -2.56
N ALA A 180 8.14 3.19 -2.12
CA ALA A 180 8.06 2.71 -0.73
C ALA A 180 8.59 3.76 0.27
N VAL A 181 9.70 4.42 -0.04
CA VAL A 181 10.24 5.52 0.79
C VAL A 181 9.26 6.68 0.88
N CYS A 182 8.68 7.10 -0.25
CA CYS A 182 7.65 8.14 -0.27
C CYS A 182 6.41 7.72 0.53
N ALA A 183 5.98 6.46 0.43
CA ALA A 183 4.86 5.95 1.19
C ALA A 183 5.11 6.05 2.71
N PHE A 184 6.30 5.67 3.20
CA PHE A 184 6.68 5.86 4.60
C PHE A 184 6.66 7.34 5.01
N ALA A 185 7.24 8.21 4.20
CA ALA A 185 7.26 9.65 4.48
C ALA A 185 5.84 10.23 4.61
N MET A 186 4.94 9.85 3.70
CA MET A 186 3.52 10.23 3.74
C MET A 186 2.81 9.67 4.98
N THR A 187 3.03 8.40 5.32
CA THR A 187 2.48 7.76 6.53
C THR A 187 2.92 8.49 7.79
N PHE A 188 4.22 8.73 7.96
CA PHE A 188 4.73 9.37 9.17
C PHE A 188 4.21 10.79 9.32
N ARG A 189 4.21 11.58 8.25
CA ARG A 189 3.62 12.94 8.27
C ARG A 189 2.12 12.93 8.57
N MET A 190 1.38 11.93 8.08
CA MET A 190 -0.04 11.79 8.38
C MET A 190 -0.27 11.47 9.86
N LEU A 191 0.57 10.65 10.47
CA LEU A 191 0.46 10.24 11.88
C LEU A 191 0.94 11.31 12.86
N GLU A 192 1.90 12.15 12.48
CA GLU A 192 2.51 13.22 13.29
C GLU A 192 1.68 14.52 13.36
N ARG A 193 0.43 14.51 12.92
CA ARG A 193 -0.42 15.72 12.96
C ARG A 193 -0.83 16.13 14.38
N ASP A 194 -1.18 17.41 14.51
CA ASP A 194 -1.67 18.05 15.75
C ASP A 194 -0.67 18.00 16.92
N GLY A 195 0.61 18.22 16.64
CA GLY A 195 1.68 18.24 17.65
C GLY A 195 2.09 16.84 18.16
N ALA A 196 1.58 15.78 17.51
CA ALA A 196 1.98 14.41 17.78
C ALA A 196 3.45 14.17 17.37
N THR A 197 4.26 13.72 18.31
CA THR A 197 5.60 13.23 18.01
C THR A 197 5.54 11.73 17.69
N PHE A 198 6.15 11.31 16.58
CA PHE A 198 6.37 9.90 16.28
C PHE A 198 7.86 9.59 16.53
N PRO A 199 8.21 8.95 17.66
CA PRO A 199 9.59 8.71 18.03
C PRO A 199 10.36 7.94 16.95
N LEU A 200 11.64 8.29 16.76
CA LEU A 200 12.47 7.70 15.72
C LEU A 200 12.60 6.17 15.86
N TRP A 201 12.70 5.65 17.09
CA TRP A 201 12.76 4.21 17.34
C TRP A 201 11.48 3.50 16.86
N ALA A 202 10.32 4.15 16.99
CA ALA A 202 9.03 3.58 16.62
C ALA A 202 8.81 3.66 15.11
N LYS A 203 9.32 4.71 14.44
CA LYS A 203 9.46 4.75 12.96
C LYS A 203 10.37 3.62 12.47
N GLY A 204 11.51 3.41 13.13
CA GLY A 204 12.44 2.32 12.84
C GLY A 204 11.78 0.94 13.00
N LEU A 205 11.01 0.75 14.07
CA LEU A 205 10.22 -0.47 14.29
C LEU A 205 9.19 -0.68 13.18
N ALA A 206 8.42 0.35 12.80
CA ALA A 206 7.46 0.26 11.72
C ALA A 206 8.12 -0.17 10.40
N VAL A 207 9.28 0.42 10.07
CA VAL A 207 10.08 0.04 8.90
C VAL A 207 10.54 -1.42 9.01
N LEU A 208 11.09 -1.82 10.16
CA LEU A 208 11.58 -3.17 10.42
C LEU A 208 10.49 -4.24 10.23
N LEU A 209 9.30 -4.01 10.79
CA LEU A 209 8.15 -4.92 10.67
C LEU A 209 7.70 -5.11 9.22
N CYS A 210 7.93 -4.11 8.36
CA CYS A 210 7.57 -4.13 6.94
C CYS A 210 8.69 -4.60 6.01
N MET A 211 9.92 -4.75 6.50
CA MET A 211 11.08 -5.05 5.65
C MET A 211 10.85 -6.30 4.82
N ARG A 212 10.35 -7.37 5.45
CA ARG A 212 10.15 -8.65 4.77
C ARG A 212 9.13 -8.60 3.62
N PRO A 213 7.89 -8.13 3.79
CA PRO A 213 6.96 -8.01 2.68
C PRO A 213 7.45 -7.05 1.58
N LEU A 214 8.12 -5.94 1.95
CA LEU A 214 8.69 -5.00 0.99
C LEU A 214 9.80 -5.64 0.14
N ILE A 215 10.77 -6.30 0.77
CA ILE A 215 11.84 -7.03 0.07
C ILE A 215 11.22 -8.13 -0.81
N GLY A 216 10.23 -8.86 -0.29
CA GLY A 216 9.53 -9.90 -1.04
C GLY A 216 8.88 -9.36 -2.32
N ASP A 217 8.17 -8.24 -2.26
CA ASP A 217 7.55 -7.62 -3.44
C ASP A 217 8.59 -7.01 -4.40
N LEU A 218 9.61 -6.33 -3.87
CA LEU A 218 10.73 -5.80 -4.66
C LEU A 218 11.37 -6.92 -5.49
N GLN A 219 11.69 -8.05 -4.85
CA GLN A 219 12.27 -9.21 -5.52
C GLN A 219 11.30 -9.94 -6.46
N HIS A 220 9.99 -9.86 -6.21
CA HIS A 220 8.99 -10.47 -7.09
C HIS A 220 8.76 -9.63 -8.35
N GLY A 221 8.94 -8.30 -8.29
CA GLY A 221 8.63 -7.41 -9.40
C GLY A 221 7.13 -7.18 -9.63
N ASN A 222 6.28 -7.45 -8.63
CA ASN A 222 4.83 -7.19 -8.69
C ASN A 222 4.52 -5.68 -8.61
N VAL A 223 3.24 -5.32 -8.67
CA VAL A 223 2.72 -3.94 -8.63
C VAL A 223 2.29 -3.48 -7.24
N ASN A 224 2.38 -4.31 -6.20
CA ASN A 224 1.73 -4.00 -4.91
C ASN A 224 2.31 -2.77 -4.21
N ILE A 225 3.61 -2.48 -4.37
CA ILE A 225 4.22 -1.25 -3.84
C ILE A 225 3.69 0.00 -4.55
N LEU A 226 3.39 -0.07 -5.85
CA LEU A 226 2.71 1.03 -6.55
C LEU A 226 1.32 1.26 -5.96
N ILE A 227 0.56 0.18 -5.73
CA ILE A 227 -0.78 0.26 -5.12
C ILE A 227 -0.69 0.88 -3.72
N LEU A 228 0.27 0.43 -2.89
CA LEU A 228 0.53 1.03 -1.59
C LEU A 228 0.85 2.53 -1.71
N PHE A 229 1.74 2.91 -2.63
CA PHE A 229 2.12 4.30 -2.83
C PHE A 229 0.94 5.18 -3.24
N LEU A 230 0.12 4.74 -4.19
CA LEU A 230 -1.07 5.47 -4.64
C LEU A 230 -2.11 5.60 -3.52
N VAL A 231 -2.36 4.52 -2.77
CA VAL A 231 -3.27 4.56 -1.62
C VAL A 231 -2.73 5.49 -0.53
N MET A 232 -1.45 5.41 -0.16
CA MET A 232 -0.87 6.32 0.82
C MET A 232 -0.86 7.77 0.34
N GLY A 233 -0.64 8.01 -0.96
CA GLY A 233 -0.79 9.32 -1.59
C GLY A 233 -2.21 9.84 -1.48
N ALA A 234 -3.22 9.00 -1.74
CA ALA A 234 -4.62 9.35 -1.59
C ALA A 234 -4.96 9.73 -0.14
N LEU A 235 -4.55 8.89 0.83
CA LEU A 235 -4.80 9.13 2.25
C LEU A 235 -4.06 10.37 2.78
N TYR A 236 -2.84 10.60 2.30
CA TYR A 236 -2.08 11.81 2.63
C TYR A 236 -2.72 13.06 2.02
N ALA A 237 -3.17 13.01 0.76
CA ALA A 237 -3.91 14.10 0.12
C ALA A 237 -5.21 14.43 0.89
N HIS A 238 -5.95 13.41 1.33
CA HIS A 238 -7.11 13.59 2.20
C HIS A 238 -6.71 14.30 3.51
N SER A 239 -5.61 13.87 4.14
CA SER A 239 -5.08 14.55 5.33
C SER A 239 -4.80 16.03 5.02
N CYS A 240 -4.18 16.34 3.89
CA CYS A 240 -3.89 17.70 3.42
C CYS A 240 -5.11 18.50 2.91
N GLN A 241 -6.33 18.02 3.12
CA GLN A 241 -7.57 18.65 2.66
C GLN A 241 -7.76 18.69 1.13
N CYS A 242 -6.97 17.94 0.37
CA CYS A 242 -7.06 17.81 -1.08
C CYS A 242 -7.97 16.62 -1.47
N ASP A 243 -9.27 16.73 -1.16
CA ASP A 243 -10.23 15.61 -1.32
C ASP A 243 -10.37 15.10 -2.75
N PHE A 244 -10.41 16.00 -3.72
CA PHE A 244 -10.55 15.61 -5.11
C PHE A 244 -9.34 14.80 -5.59
N LEU A 245 -8.13 15.23 -5.21
CA LEU A 245 -6.90 14.50 -5.50
C LEU A 245 -6.85 13.14 -4.77
N CYS A 246 -7.34 13.06 -3.53
CA CYS A 246 -7.52 11.79 -2.84
C CYS A 246 -8.37 10.83 -3.69
N GLY A 247 -9.50 11.32 -4.18
CA GLY A 247 -10.40 10.57 -5.05
C GLY A 247 -9.73 10.08 -6.34
N LEU A 248 -9.01 10.96 -7.04
CA LEU A 248 -8.29 10.63 -8.28
C LEU A 248 -7.18 9.58 -8.05
N LEU A 249 -6.36 9.76 -7.02
CA LEU A 249 -5.28 8.80 -6.69
C LEU A 249 -5.85 7.43 -6.30
N LEU A 250 -6.96 7.42 -5.55
CA LEU A 250 -7.65 6.18 -5.19
C LEU A 250 -8.23 5.49 -6.43
N ALA A 251 -8.82 6.24 -7.37
CA ALA A 251 -9.31 5.68 -8.62
C ALA A 251 -8.19 5.09 -9.48
N LEU A 252 -7.03 5.76 -9.56
CA LEU A 252 -5.86 5.20 -10.24
C LEU A 252 -5.41 3.88 -9.58
N ALA A 253 -5.36 3.84 -8.24
CA ALA A 253 -5.03 2.61 -7.52
C ALA A 253 -6.02 1.47 -7.82
N ILE A 254 -7.32 1.76 -7.78
CA ILE A 254 -8.39 0.81 -8.11
C ILE A 254 -8.27 0.32 -9.56
N SER A 255 -7.95 1.23 -10.48
CA SER A 255 -7.82 0.92 -11.91
C SER A 255 -6.58 0.07 -12.21
N CYS A 256 -5.52 0.18 -11.40
CA CYS A 256 -4.34 -0.69 -11.52
C CYS A 256 -4.53 -2.06 -10.85
N LYS A 257 -5.30 -2.10 -9.76
CA LYS A 257 -5.65 -3.32 -9.02
C LYS A 257 -6.93 -3.07 -8.24
N VAL A 258 -7.94 -3.93 -8.39
CA VAL A 258 -9.28 -3.68 -7.82
C VAL A 258 -9.34 -3.59 -6.29
N THR A 259 -8.33 -4.11 -5.56
CA THR A 259 -8.39 -4.25 -4.10
C THR A 259 -8.63 -2.94 -3.30
N PRO A 260 -8.09 -1.76 -3.66
CA PRO A 260 -8.36 -0.51 -2.94
C PRO A 260 -9.81 -0.02 -3.05
N LEU A 261 -10.67 -0.68 -3.84
CA LEU A 261 -12.09 -0.33 -3.98
C LEU A 261 -12.82 -0.31 -2.62
N LEU A 262 -12.33 -1.08 -1.64
CA LEU A 262 -12.87 -1.12 -0.28
C LEU A 262 -12.80 0.24 0.46
N PHE A 263 -11.99 1.19 -0.01
CA PHE A 263 -12.00 2.56 0.51
C PHE A 263 -13.22 3.38 0.07
N LEU A 264 -13.89 3.06 -1.06
CA LEU A 264 -15.06 3.82 -1.50
C LEU A 264 -16.23 3.69 -0.52
N PRO A 265 -16.63 2.48 -0.07
CA PRO A 265 -17.63 2.35 1.01
C PRO A 265 -17.22 3.06 2.31
N TYR A 266 -15.92 3.04 2.66
CA TYR A 266 -15.43 3.78 3.83
C TYR A 266 -15.66 5.30 3.68
N PHE A 267 -15.28 5.89 2.55
CA PHE A 267 -15.48 7.32 2.31
C PHE A 267 -16.95 7.71 2.13
N LEU A 268 -17.78 6.80 1.60
CA LEU A 268 -19.23 6.94 1.58
C LEU A 268 -19.82 6.96 2.99
N TRP A 269 -19.41 6.02 3.85
CA TRP A 269 -19.78 6.00 5.26
C TRP A 269 -19.39 7.29 5.98
N LYS A 270 -18.19 7.82 5.70
CA LYS A 270 -17.70 9.10 6.21
C LYS A 270 -18.26 10.32 5.46
N ARG A 271 -19.18 10.14 4.51
CA ARG A 271 -19.83 11.19 3.71
C ARG A 271 -18.82 12.15 3.04
N GLN A 272 -17.66 11.63 2.61
CA GLN A 272 -16.63 12.41 1.92
C GLN A 272 -16.93 12.49 0.42
N TRP A 273 -17.99 13.22 0.07
CA TRP A 273 -18.51 13.30 -1.31
C TRP A 273 -17.48 13.79 -2.32
N ARG A 274 -16.62 14.74 -1.95
CA ARG A 274 -15.56 15.26 -2.85
C ARG A 274 -14.54 14.17 -3.23
N VAL A 275 -14.23 13.27 -2.30
CA VAL A 275 -13.39 12.10 -2.57
C VAL A 275 -14.11 11.17 -3.54
N LEU A 276 -15.39 10.87 -3.28
CA LEU A 276 -16.19 9.99 -4.15
C LEU A 276 -16.35 10.53 -5.58
N VAL A 277 -16.60 11.83 -5.73
CA VAL A 277 -16.67 12.48 -7.06
C VAL A 277 -15.33 12.42 -7.76
N GLY A 278 -14.23 12.73 -7.06
CA GLY A 278 -12.87 12.57 -7.61
C GLY A 278 -12.58 11.12 -8.02
N SER A 279 -13.05 10.15 -7.25
CA SER A 279 -12.91 8.73 -7.60
C SER A 279 -13.76 8.34 -8.81
N ALA A 280 -15.01 8.79 -8.90
CA ALA A 280 -15.86 8.49 -10.06
C ALA A 280 -15.26 9.05 -11.36
N ILE A 281 -14.84 10.33 -11.34
CA ILE A 281 -14.17 10.96 -12.48
C ILE A 281 -12.85 10.25 -12.80
N GLY A 282 -12.06 9.92 -11.78
CA GLY A 282 -10.82 9.18 -11.95
C GLY A 282 -11.03 7.80 -12.56
N LEU A 283 -12.08 7.06 -12.18
CA LEU A 283 -12.36 5.74 -12.75
C LEU A 283 -12.71 5.84 -14.24
N VAL A 284 -13.53 6.82 -14.63
CA VAL A 284 -13.81 7.10 -16.05
C VAL A 284 -12.51 7.46 -16.78
N LEU A 285 -11.68 8.32 -16.19
CA LEU A 285 -10.42 8.74 -16.77
C LEU A 285 -9.44 7.57 -16.98
N PHE A 286 -9.23 6.75 -15.96
CA PHE A 286 -8.18 5.73 -15.94
C PHE A 286 -8.61 4.38 -16.52
N LEU A 287 -9.90 4.06 -16.55
CA LEU A 287 -10.39 2.84 -17.20
C LEU A 287 -10.84 3.06 -18.63
N LEU A 288 -11.44 4.23 -18.95
CA LEU A 288 -12.08 4.44 -20.26
C LEU A 288 -11.31 5.43 -21.12
N LEU A 289 -11.07 6.66 -20.64
CA LEU A 289 -10.53 7.73 -21.48
C LEU A 289 -9.07 7.52 -21.82
N ILE A 290 -8.17 7.39 -20.83
CA ILE A 290 -6.74 7.25 -21.08
C ILE A 290 -6.48 5.98 -21.90
N PRO A 291 -6.88 4.77 -21.47
CA PRO A 291 -6.65 3.59 -22.30
C PRO A 291 -7.33 3.66 -23.67
N GLY A 292 -8.53 4.24 -23.77
CA GLY A 292 -9.23 4.43 -25.04
C GLY A 292 -8.51 5.36 -26.02
N LEU A 293 -7.79 6.38 -25.53
CA LEU A 293 -6.98 7.27 -26.37
C LEU A 293 -5.72 6.58 -26.91
N PHE A 294 -5.12 5.65 -26.16
CA PHE A 294 -3.92 4.94 -26.58
C PHE A 294 -4.22 3.67 -27.40
N LEU A 295 -5.25 2.91 -27.04
CA LEU A 295 -5.59 1.62 -27.65
C LEU A 295 -6.73 1.72 -28.68
N GLY A 296 -7.50 2.81 -28.67
CA GLY A 296 -8.82 2.88 -29.29
C GLY A 296 -9.92 2.48 -28.30
N PHE A 297 -11.03 3.23 -28.29
CA PHE A 297 -12.11 3.03 -27.30
C PHE A 297 -12.74 1.64 -27.37
N ARG A 298 -12.98 1.11 -28.58
CA ARG A 298 -13.57 -0.23 -28.76
C ARG A 298 -12.63 -1.32 -28.24
N GLU A 299 -11.36 -1.26 -28.64
CA GLU A 299 -10.35 -2.22 -28.21
C GLU A 299 -10.18 -2.20 -26.69
N ASN A 300 -10.13 -1.01 -26.07
CA ASN A 300 -10.06 -0.90 -24.62
C ASN A 300 -11.27 -1.55 -23.92
N LEU A 301 -12.49 -1.37 -24.42
CA LEU A 301 -13.68 -2.01 -23.87
C LEU A 301 -13.60 -3.54 -23.99
N ASP A 302 -13.12 -4.05 -25.13
CA ASP A 302 -12.92 -5.48 -25.35
C ASP A 302 -11.86 -6.05 -24.39
N GLN A 303 -10.76 -5.32 -24.15
CA GLN A 303 -9.73 -5.67 -23.18
C GLN A 303 -10.25 -5.67 -21.73
N LEU A 304 -11.04 -4.66 -21.34
CA LEU A 304 -11.70 -4.64 -20.02
C LEU A 304 -12.70 -5.79 -19.85
N ALA A 305 -13.45 -6.12 -20.90
CA ALA A 305 -14.36 -7.27 -20.90
C ALA A 305 -13.60 -8.60 -20.83
N GLY A 306 -12.44 -8.71 -21.50
CA GLY A 306 -11.54 -9.86 -21.39
C GLY A 306 -10.97 -10.01 -19.98
N TRP A 307 -10.45 -8.92 -19.41
CA TRP A 307 -9.94 -8.90 -18.04
C TRP A 307 -11.02 -9.27 -17.02
N SER A 308 -12.23 -8.72 -17.14
CA SER A 308 -13.31 -9.03 -16.20
C SER A 308 -13.75 -10.49 -16.28
N ARG A 309 -13.81 -11.08 -17.48
CA ARG A 309 -14.06 -12.51 -17.70
C ARG A 309 -12.98 -13.40 -17.12
N ALA A 310 -11.72 -13.00 -17.20
CA ALA A 310 -10.59 -13.80 -16.69
C ALA A 310 -10.39 -13.64 -15.16
N MET A 311 -10.57 -12.43 -14.63
CA MET A 311 -10.09 -12.06 -13.28
C MET A 311 -11.19 -11.74 -12.26
N LEU A 312 -12.43 -11.44 -12.69
CA LEU A 312 -13.52 -11.08 -11.78
C LEU A 312 -14.65 -12.09 -11.78
N LEU A 313 -15.18 -12.45 -12.95
CA LEU A 313 -16.39 -13.27 -13.06
C LEU A 313 -16.27 -14.66 -12.42
N PRO A 314 -15.14 -15.40 -12.55
CA PRO A 314 -15.01 -16.72 -11.91
C PRO A 314 -15.21 -16.66 -10.40
N PHE A 315 -14.76 -15.58 -9.77
CA PHE A 315 -14.80 -15.41 -8.32
C PHE A 315 -16.14 -14.85 -7.83
N VAL A 316 -16.70 -13.91 -8.58
CA VAL A 316 -17.94 -13.21 -8.19
C VAL A 316 -19.18 -14.04 -8.54
N LYS A 317 -19.20 -14.65 -9.73
CA LYS A 317 -20.35 -15.36 -10.27
C LYS A 317 -20.24 -16.87 -10.06
N ASP A 318 -19.12 -17.46 -10.44
CA ASP A 318 -18.97 -18.92 -10.51
C ASP A 318 -18.56 -19.52 -9.15
N GLY A 319 -18.24 -18.67 -8.17
CA GLY A 319 -17.86 -19.10 -6.82
C GLY A 319 -16.52 -19.83 -6.77
N PHE A 320 -15.69 -19.68 -7.79
CA PHE A 320 -14.34 -20.23 -7.83
C PHE A 320 -13.50 -19.61 -6.71
N VAL A 321 -12.70 -20.42 -6.02
CA VAL A 321 -11.81 -19.99 -4.95
C VAL A 321 -10.44 -20.62 -5.17
N THR A 322 -9.39 -19.81 -5.18
CA THR A 322 -8.03 -20.32 -5.25
C THR A 322 -7.62 -20.90 -3.89
N THR A 323 -7.64 -22.21 -3.73
CA THR A 323 -7.38 -22.87 -2.43
C THR A 323 -5.92 -23.19 -2.17
N GLU A 324 -5.02 -23.02 -3.14
CA GLU A 324 -3.59 -23.27 -2.98
C GLU A 324 -3.01 -22.60 -1.72
N HIS A 325 -2.13 -23.31 -1.01
CA HIS A 325 -1.53 -22.90 0.26
C HIS A 325 -0.91 -21.48 0.23
N HIS A 326 -0.43 -20.99 -0.91
CA HIS A 326 0.03 -19.60 -1.04
C HIS A 326 -1.06 -18.56 -0.79
N ASN A 327 -2.34 -18.88 -1.03
CA ASN A 327 -3.46 -18.03 -0.74
C ASN A 327 -3.79 -18.03 0.75
N GLN A 328 -3.67 -16.85 1.36
CA GLN A 328 -3.87 -16.58 2.77
C GLN A 328 -5.07 -15.66 3.03
N SER A 329 -5.95 -15.47 2.03
CA SER A 329 -7.21 -14.78 2.24
C SER A 329 -8.21 -15.67 2.98
N LEU A 330 -9.23 -15.07 3.59
CA LEU A 330 -10.30 -15.79 4.28
C LEU A 330 -10.98 -16.82 3.36
N PRO A 331 -11.41 -16.49 2.12
CA PRO A 331 -11.97 -17.50 1.22
C PRO A 331 -10.99 -18.65 0.97
N GLY A 332 -9.72 -18.35 0.67
CA GLY A 332 -8.72 -19.37 0.37
C GLY A 332 -8.47 -20.34 1.52
N VAL A 333 -8.29 -19.82 2.75
CA VAL A 333 -8.05 -20.66 3.93
C VAL A 333 -9.30 -21.46 4.32
N ILE A 334 -10.48 -20.84 4.32
CA ILE A 334 -11.73 -21.53 4.71
C ILE A 334 -12.03 -22.64 3.71
N TYR A 335 -12.06 -22.37 2.40
CA TYR A 335 -12.32 -23.43 1.42
C TYR A 335 -11.25 -24.52 1.46
N ARG A 336 -9.97 -24.16 1.62
CA ARG A 336 -8.89 -25.14 1.74
C ARG A 336 -9.05 -26.03 2.98
N LEU A 337 -9.50 -25.51 4.12
CA LEU A 337 -9.52 -26.30 5.36
C LEU A 337 -10.85 -27.02 5.61
N VAL A 338 -11.99 -26.51 5.13
CA VAL A 338 -13.31 -27.07 5.47
C VAL A 338 -14.11 -27.55 4.26
N THR A 339 -13.51 -27.68 3.07
CA THR A 339 -14.14 -28.33 1.91
C THR A 339 -13.18 -29.34 1.30
N HIS A 340 -13.66 -30.26 0.46
CA HIS A 340 -12.79 -31.12 -0.35
C HIS A 340 -12.10 -30.34 -1.48
N SER A 341 -11.09 -29.55 -1.12
CA SER A 341 -10.29 -28.74 -2.05
C SER A 341 -8.79 -28.98 -1.85
N PRO A 342 -7.98 -28.99 -2.92
CA PRO A 342 -6.55 -29.23 -2.77
C PRO A 342 -5.83 -28.06 -2.11
N SER A 343 -4.86 -28.39 -1.25
CA SER A 343 -3.91 -27.44 -0.66
C SER A 343 -2.71 -27.19 -1.57
N PHE A 344 -2.37 -28.18 -2.40
CA PHE A 344 -1.30 -28.09 -3.40
C PHE A 344 -1.86 -28.47 -4.77
N VAL A 345 -1.53 -27.66 -5.77
CA VAL A 345 -1.91 -27.86 -7.16
C VAL A 345 -0.64 -27.90 -8.00
N SER A 346 -0.56 -28.89 -8.87
CA SER A 346 0.48 -29.01 -9.88
C SER A 346 -0.08 -28.62 -11.24
N TYR A 347 0.79 -28.22 -12.17
CA TYR A 347 0.38 -27.80 -13.50
C TYR A 347 1.04 -28.62 -14.61
N PRO A 348 0.91 -29.96 -14.62
CA PRO A 348 1.45 -30.78 -15.70
C PRO A 348 0.81 -30.37 -17.03
N ASN A 349 1.64 -30.05 -18.02
CA ASN A 349 1.21 -29.59 -19.35
C ASN A 349 0.29 -28.35 -19.32
N GLY A 350 0.37 -27.52 -18.25
CA GLY A 350 -0.45 -26.32 -18.10
C GLY A 350 -1.87 -26.55 -17.58
N ALA A 351 -2.27 -27.79 -17.30
CA ALA A 351 -3.57 -28.09 -16.70
C ALA A 351 -3.47 -28.16 -15.17
N SER A 352 -4.41 -27.53 -14.46
CA SER A 352 -4.47 -27.58 -12.99
C SER A 352 -4.81 -29.00 -12.51
N THR A 353 -3.87 -29.68 -11.87
CA THR A 353 -4.04 -31.03 -11.31
C THR A 353 -3.85 -31.00 -9.79
N PRO A 354 -4.86 -31.42 -8.99
CA PRO A 354 -4.73 -31.55 -7.54
C PRO A 354 -3.54 -32.45 -7.17
N ALA A 355 -2.64 -31.96 -6.31
CA ALA A 355 -1.47 -32.72 -5.86
C ALA A 355 -1.68 -33.27 -4.45
N GLU A 356 -2.18 -32.45 -3.52
CA GLU A 356 -2.30 -32.85 -2.11
C GLU A 356 -3.46 -32.14 -1.40
N TYR A 357 -4.02 -32.84 -0.41
CA TYR A 357 -5.15 -32.41 0.41
C TYR A 357 -4.78 -32.43 1.88
N HIS A 358 -5.15 -31.39 2.60
CA HIS A 358 -4.89 -31.24 4.04
C HIS A 358 -6.12 -30.62 4.73
N ASN A 359 -7.31 -31.02 4.28
CA ASN A 359 -8.57 -30.53 4.80
C ASN A 359 -8.74 -31.03 6.25
N LEU A 360 -9.31 -30.21 7.12
CA LEU A 360 -9.70 -30.57 8.49
C LEU A 360 -11.11 -31.15 8.53
N ALA A 361 -11.98 -30.70 7.63
CA ALA A 361 -13.35 -31.16 7.49
C ALA A 361 -13.82 -30.96 6.03
N ASP A 362 -14.95 -31.56 5.68
CA ASP A 362 -15.70 -31.21 4.46
C ASP A 362 -17.15 -30.90 4.82
N ILE A 363 -17.46 -29.61 4.98
CA ILE A 363 -18.81 -29.11 5.28
C ILE A 363 -19.58 -28.71 4.02
N GLY A 364 -18.99 -28.94 2.84
CA GLY A 364 -19.52 -28.50 1.55
C GLY A 364 -19.29 -27.01 1.25
N THR A 365 -19.29 -26.68 -0.04
CA THR A 365 -18.98 -25.33 -0.55
C THR A 365 -20.02 -24.29 -0.15
N LEU A 366 -21.29 -24.69 0.02
CA LEU A 366 -22.37 -23.78 0.43
C LEU A 366 -22.18 -23.28 1.86
N ALA A 367 -21.88 -24.17 2.80
CA ALA A 367 -21.63 -23.79 4.19
C ALA A 367 -20.35 -22.94 4.30
N ALA A 368 -19.27 -23.32 3.60
CA ALA A 368 -18.04 -22.54 3.52
C ALA A 368 -18.27 -21.12 2.99
N LYS A 369 -19.10 -20.96 1.95
CA LYS A 369 -19.52 -19.65 1.41
C LYS A 369 -20.19 -18.78 2.46
N TRP A 370 -21.08 -19.37 3.27
CA TRP A 370 -21.75 -18.65 4.36
C TRP A 370 -20.81 -18.26 5.49
N ILE A 371 -19.82 -19.10 5.84
CA ILE A 371 -18.76 -18.73 6.79
C ILE A 371 -17.99 -17.50 6.30
N VAL A 372 -17.57 -17.49 5.03
CA VAL A 372 -16.86 -16.35 4.43
C VAL A 372 -17.73 -15.08 4.47
N ARG A 373 -19.00 -15.19 4.09
CA ARG A 373 -19.95 -14.05 4.13
C ARG A 373 -20.19 -13.55 5.55
N ALA A 374 -20.33 -14.45 6.53
CA ALA A 374 -20.44 -14.10 7.94
C ALA A 374 -19.20 -13.33 8.42
N GLY A 375 -18.00 -13.79 8.03
CA GLY A 375 -16.75 -13.07 8.31
C GLY A 375 -16.71 -11.67 7.70
N GLN A 376 -17.18 -11.50 6.46
CA GLN A 376 -17.31 -10.19 5.81
C GLN A 376 -18.30 -9.28 6.55
N MET A 377 -19.48 -9.79 6.92
CA MET A 377 -20.51 -9.04 7.66
C MET A 377 -20.02 -8.63 9.05
N LEU A 378 -19.36 -9.54 9.78
CA LEU A 378 -18.80 -9.25 11.09
C LEU A 378 -17.70 -8.19 11.01
N PHE A 379 -16.84 -8.28 9.99
CA PHE A 379 -15.81 -7.27 9.76
C PHE A 379 -16.42 -5.91 9.40
N ALA A 380 -17.45 -5.87 8.53
CA ALA A 380 -18.16 -4.64 8.20
C ALA A 380 -18.83 -4.03 9.44
N LEU A 381 -19.45 -4.84 10.29
CA LEU A 381 -20.00 -4.41 11.57
C LEU A 381 -18.91 -3.86 12.49
N LEU A 382 -17.76 -4.53 12.61
CA LEU A 382 -16.61 -4.05 13.38
C LEU A 382 -16.13 -2.69 12.87
N VAL A 383 -16.02 -2.50 11.55
CA VAL A 383 -15.66 -1.20 10.95
C VAL A 383 -16.71 -0.14 11.29
N ILE A 384 -17.99 -0.44 11.18
CA ILE A 384 -19.08 0.49 11.54
C ILE A 384 -19.02 0.86 13.02
N LEU A 385 -18.72 -0.08 13.92
CA LEU A 385 -18.66 0.15 15.36
C LEU A 385 -17.40 0.91 15.79
N THR A 386 -16.24 0.64 15.17
CA THR A 386 -14.94 1.17 15.61
C THR A 386 -14.48 2.41 14.84
N CYS A 387 -14.83 2.54 13.55
CA CYS A 387 -14.44 3.67 12.71
C CYS A 387 -15.34 4.89 12.94
N ARG A 388 -15.33 5.41 14.18
CA ARG A 388 -16.14 6.55 14.65
C ARG A 388 -15.33 7.83 14.87
N SER A 389 -14.06 7.85 14.44
CA SER A 389 -13.22 9.04 14.52
C SER A 389 -13.82 10.19 13.72
N ARG A 390 -13.70 11.39 14.29
CA ARG A 390 -14.10 12.63 13.62
C ARG A 390 -13.27 12.80 12.35
N ILE A 391 -13.90 13.34 11.31
CA ILE A 391 -13.20 13.68 10.07
C ILE A 391 -12.31 14.92 10.29
N THR A 392 -12.64 15.78 11.24
CA THR A 392 -11.90 17.00 11.56
C THR A 392 -11.44 16.99 13.04
N PRO A 393 -10.15 17.27 13.33
CA PRO A 393 -9.05 17.49 12.39
C PRO A 393 -8.70 16.23 11.57
N ARG A 394 -8.12 16.42 10.38
CA ARG A 394 -7.75 15.31 9.47
C ARG A 394 -6.33 14.83 9.76
N GLY A 395 -6.12 13.52 9.67
CA GLY A 395 -4.88 12.83 10.00
C GLY A 395 -4.85 12.32 11.44
N GLY A 396 -3.64 12.03 11.92
CA GLY A 396 -3.42 11.44 13.23
C GLY A 396 -3.66 9.93 13.28
N TRP A 397 -3.24 9.32 14.39
CA TRP A 397 -3.19 7.87 14.53
C TRP A 397 -4.55 7.19 14.49
N ARG A 398 -5.62 7.85 14.97
CA ARG A 398 -6.97 7.27 14.96
C ARG A 398 -7.49 7.09 13.54
N GLN A 399 -7.39 8.14 12.72
CA GLN A 399 -7.78 8.04 11.32
C GLN A 399 -6.86 7.07 10.56
N GLY A 400 -5.56 7.07 10.88
CA GLY A 400 -4.63 6.04 10.41
C GLY A 400 -5.06 4.62 10.76
N ALA A 401 -5.58 4.38 11.97
CA ALA A 401 -6.08 3.08 12.42
C ALA A 401 -7.34 2.64 11.65
N GLU A 402 -8.26 3.57 11.36
CA GLU A 402 -9.43 3.27 10.52
C GLU A 402 -9.01 2.88 9.10
N PHE A 403 -8.10 3.64 8.48
CA PHE A 403 -7.53 3.28 7.18
C PHE A 403 -6.78 1.94 7.23
N SER A 404 -6.10 1.65 8.33
CA SER A 404 -5.41 0.38 8.56
C SER A 404 -6.39 -0.79 8.57
N LEU A 405 -7.56 -0.65 9.21
CA LEU A 405 -8.60 -1.67 9.15
C LEU A 405 -9.00 -1.93 7.69
N VAL A 406 -9.26 -0.89 6.89
CA VAL A 406 -9.58 -1.07 5.46
C VAL A 406 -8.46 -1.82 4.71
N LEU A 407 -7.19 -1.44 4.92
CA LEU A 407 -6.03 -2.11 4.29
C LEU A 407 -5.89 -3.58 4.71
N VAL A 408 -6.15 -3.92 5.96
CA VAL A 408 -6.13 -5.32 6.42
C VAL A 408 -7.35 -6.07 5.87
N GLY A 409 -8.51 -5.42 5.78
CA GLY A 409 -9.69 -5.96 5.10
C GLY A 409 -9.42 -6.30 3.63
N MET A 410 -8.65 -5.48 2.91
CA MET A 410 -8.19 -5.79 1.55
C MET A 410 -7.40 -7.11 1.49
N LEU A 411 -6.60 -7.43 2.52
CA LEU A 411 -5.83 -8.69 2.58
C LEU A 411 -6.71 -9.88 2.99
N ILE A 412 -7.66 -9.68 3.91
CA ILE A 412 -8.54 -10.76 4.39
C ILE A 412 -9.51 -11.19 3.28
N PHE A 413 -10.08 -10.24 2.54
CA PHE A 413 -11.19 -10.52 1.60
C PHE A 413 -10.81 -10.49 0.11
N SER A 414 -9.54 -10.27 -0.22
CA SER A 414 -9.06 -10.45 -1.60
C SER A 414 -9.28 -11.89 -2.05
N GLU A 415 -9.49 -12.04 -3.35
CA GLU A 415 -9.52 -13.35 -4.01
C GLU A 415 -8.24 -14.15 -3.70
N ARG A 416 -7.08 -13.54 -3.96
CA ARG A 416 -5.76 -14.05 -3.60
C ARG A 416 -5.02 -13.07 -2.71
N THR A 417 -4.51 -13.58 -1.59
CA THR A 417 -3.55 -12.89 -0.72
C THR A 417 -2.32 -13.74 -0.51
N TRP A 418 -1.27 -13.44 -1.27
CA TRP A 418 0.07 -14.01 -1.13
C TRP A 418 1.00 -13.09 -0.33
N LYS A 419 2.16 -13.62 0.12
CA LYS A 419 3.12 -12.91 0.99
C LYS A 419 3.46 -11.49 0.52
N HIS A 420 3.71 -11.27 -0.77
CA HIS A 420 4.07 -9.96 -1.32
C HIS A 420 2.93 -8.93 -1.32
N HIS A 421 1.67 -9.35 -1.11
CA HIS A 421 0.55 -8.41 -0.95
C HIS A 421 0.61 -7.68 0.40
N CYS A 422 1.29 -8.26 1.39
CA CYS A 422 1.36 -7.73 2.75
C CYS A 422 2.16 -6.41 2.88
N VAL A 423 2.63 -5.83 1.77
CA VAL A 423 3.23 -4.47 1.77
C VAL A 423 2.24 -3.42 2.30
N THR A 424 0.93 -3.65 2.17
CA THR A 424 -0.11 -2.77 2.73
C THR A 424 -0.17 -2.77 4.25
N LEU A 425 0.47 -3.72 4.94
CA LEU A 425 0.62 -3.71 6.40
C LEU A 425 1.51 -2.55 6.90
N MET A 426 2.12 -1.78 5.99
CA MET A 426 2.91 -0.60 6.32
C MET A 426 2.18 0.39 7.23
N LEU A 427 0.94 0.74 6.90
CA LEU A 427 0.17 1.68 7.71
C LEU A 427 -0.29 1.05 9.04
N PRO A 428 -0.87 -0.18 9.09
CA PRO A 428 -1.16 -0.88 10.34
C PRO A 428 0.03 -0.93 11.31
N PHE A 429 1.21 -1.33 10.83
CA PHE A 429 2.40 -1.39 11.68
C PHE A 429 2.88 -0.01 12.13
N ALA A 430 2.83 1.00 11.26
CA ALA A 430 3.18 2.37 11.65
C ALA A 430 2.22 2.94 12.71
N VAL A 431 0.91 2.70 12.57
CA VAL A 431 -0.11 3.11 13.55
C VAL A 431 0.10 2.41 14.89
N LEU A 432 0.31 1.10 14.90
CA LEU A 432 0.49 0.34 16.13
C LEU A 432 1.82 0.68 16.80
N ALA A 433 2.90 0.88 16.05
CA ALA A 433 4.17 1.36 16.58
C ALA A 433 4.04 2.77 17.18
N TYR A 434 3.34 3.68 16.51
CA TYR A 434 3.03 5.01 17.04
C TYR A 434 2.21 4.93 18.33
N TYR A 435 1.17 4.09 18.36
CA TYR A 435 0.29 3.94 19.52
C TYR A 435 1.08 3.38 20.72
N MET A 436 1.81 2.28 20.51
CA MET A 436 2.64 1.66 21.55
C MET A 436 3.66 2.66 22.11
N ALA A 437 4.28 3.48 21.26
CA ALA A 437 5.25 4.48 21.71
C ALA A 437 4.68 5.52 22.67
N ASN A 438 3.37 5.76 22.65
CA ASN A 438 2.70 6.70 23.55
C ASN A 438 2.03 6.01 24.76
N GLU A 439 1.94 4.67 24.76
CA GLU A 439 1.17 3.89 25.75
C GLU A 439 2.00 2.74 26.36
N VAL A 440 3.34 2.79 26.26
CA VAL A 440 4.29 1.68 26.56
C VAL A 440 4.06 1.05 27.93
N HIS A 441 3.73 1.85 28.96
CA HIS A 441 3.62 1.40 30.34
C HIS A 441 2.19 0.97 30.75
N SER A 442 1.21 1.11 29.86
CA SER A 442 -0.19 0.77 30.19
C SER A 442 -0.48 -0.73 29.98
N LEU A 443 -1.47 -1.28 30.70
CA LEU A 443 -1.99 -2.62 30.43
C LEU A 443 -2.48 -2.75 28.97
N ARG A 444 -3.06 -1.68 28.42
CA ARG A 444 -3.54 -1.60 27.03
C ARG A 444 -2.40 -1.75 26.03
N GLY A 445 -1.29 -1.05 26.28
CA GLY A 445 -0.07 -1.15 25.48
C GLY A 445 0.50 -2.57 25.48
N ARG A 446 0.51 -3.25 26.64
CA ARG A 446 0.95 -4.65 26.75
C ARG A 446 0.06 -5.63 25.98
N VAL A 447 -1.26 -5.47 26.02
CA VAL A 447 -2.20 -6.30 25.23
C VAL A 447 -1.94 -6.12 23.73
N ILE A 448 -1.83 -4.88 23.27
CA ILE A 448 -1.53 -4.58 21.86
C ILE A 448 -0.18 -5.15 21.46
N LEU A 449 0.85 -5.01 22.29
CA LEU A 449 2.17 -5.59 22.05
C LEU A 449 2.07 -7.12 21.91
N GLY A 450 1.35 -7.80 22.80
CA GLY A 450 1.13 -9.24 22.72
C GLY A 450 0.46 -9.66 21.41
N LEU A 451 -0.60 -8.96 20.99
CA LEU A 451 -1.29 -9.20 19.72
C LEU A 451 -0.38 -8.97 18.51
N VAL A 452 0.40 -7.88 18.52
CA VAL A 452 1.35 -7.56 17.44
C VAL A 452 2.46 -8.60 17.38
N LEU A 453 3.02 -9.01 18.52
CA LEU A 453 4.06 -10.05 18.57
C LEU A 453 3.52 -11.39 18.05
N ALA A 454 2.32 -11.80 18.47
CA ALA A 454 1.67 -13.01 17.95
C ALA A 454 1.43 -12.93 16.44
N ALA A 455 0.97 -11.78 15.94
CA ALA A 455 0.80 -11.55 14.50
C ALA A 455 2.14 -11.63 13.75
N VAL A 456 3.19 -10.99 14.27
CA VAL A 456 4.53 -11.03 13.69
C VAL A 456 5.08 -12.45 13.68
N ILE A 457 4.92 -13.21 14.75
CA ILE A 457 5.26 -14.64 14.80
C ILE A 457 4.53 -15.36 13.65
N GLY A 458 3.21 -15.23 13.54
CA GLY A 458 2.41 -15.81 12.45
C GLY A 458 2.96 -15.48 11.05
N LEU A 459 3.28 -14.22 10.79
CA LEU A 459 3.88 -13.80 9.52
C LEU A 459 5.28 -14.42 9.33
N MET A 460 6.07 -14.52 10.41
CA MET A 460 7.44 -15.02 10.42
C MET A 460 7.57 -16.54 10.34
N LEU A 461 6.57 -17.32 10.75
CA LEU A 461 6.61 -18.80 10.69
C LEU A 461 7.03 -19.34 9.31
N THR A 462 6.71 -18.61 8.25
CA THR A 462 6.95 -19.02 6.86
C THR A 462 8.18 -18.33 6.23
N ALA A 463 9.07 -17.76 7.05
CA ALA A 463 10.30 -17.12 6.62
C ALA A 463 11.29 -18.14 6.10
N SER A 464 11.93 -17.80 4.98
CA SER A 464 13.02 -18.57 4.43
C SER A 464 14.13 -18.73 5.47
N GLY A 465 14.55 -19.96 5.71
CA GLY A 465 15.63 -20.28 6.65
C GLY A 465 15.21 -20.53 8.10
N LEU A 466 13.96 -20.26 8.50
CA LEU A 466 13.47 -20.64 9.84
C LEU A 466 12.98 -22.08 9.91
N LEU A 467 12.26 -22.51 8.87
CA LEU A 467 11.78 -23.88 8.70
C LEU A 467 12.31 -24.44 7.38
N PRO A 468 12.45 -25.77 7.25
CA PRO A 468 12.59 -26.43 5.95
C PRO A 468 11.49 -25.95 4.99
N GLU A 469 11.80 -25.78 3.70
CA GLU A 469 10.86 -25.21 2.71
C GLU A 469 9.50 -25.91 2.75
N ARG A 470 9.52 -27.24 2.79
CA ARG A 470 8.31 -28.06 2.89
C ARG A 470 7.50 -27.77 4.16
N ALA A 471 8.15 -27.63 5.32
CA ALA A 471 7.47 -27.31 6.57
C ALA A 471 6.88 -25.89 6.53
N ALA A 472 7.55 -24.94 5.87
CA ALA A 472 7.01 -23.59 5.67
C ALA A 472 5.78 -23.60 4.72
N ASP A 473 5.78 -24.45 3.70
CA ASP A 473 4.64 -24.62 2.79
C ASP A 473 3.45 -25.30 3.48
N ILE A 474 3.71 -26.33 4.28
CA ILE A 474 2.70 -26.95 5.13
C ILE A 474 2.16 -25.96 6.17
N ALA A 475 3.01 -25.14 6.79
CA ALA A 475 2.55 -24.09 7.70
C ALA A 475 1.59 -23.12 6.99
N MET A 476 1.84 -22.77 5.73
CA MET A 476 0.94 -21.92 4.94
C MET A 476 -0.44 -22.53 4.70
N VAL A 477 -0.57 -23.86 4.65
CA VAL A 477 -1.88 -24.55 4.54
C VAL A 477 -2.84 -24.03 5.61
N TYR A 478 -2.38 -23.89 6.85
CA TYR A 478 -3.21 -23.51 7.99
C TYR A 478 -3.47 -22.00 8.13
N GLY A 479 -3.04 -21.19 7.15
CA GLY A 479 -3.39 -19.77 7.06
C GLY A 479 -2.72 -18.84 8.09
N PRO A 480 -1.44 -18.99 8.46
CA PRO A 480 -0.80 -18.20 9.52
C PRO A 480 -0.86 -16.68 9.26
N TYR A 481 -0.91 -16.25 8.00
CA TYR A 481 -1.10 -14.84 7.66
C TYR A 481 -2.52 -14.36 7.92
N LEU A 482 -3.54 -15.18 7.61
CA LEU A 482 -4.94 -14.84 7.92
C LEU A 482 -5.11 -14.60 9.42
N TRP A 483 -4.59 -15.51 10.24
CA TRP A 483 -4.63 -15.37 11.70
C TRP A 483 -3.88 -14.12 12.17
N ALA A 484 -2.70 -13.84 11.60
CA ALA A 484 -1.99 -12.59 11.87
C ALA A 484 -2.81 -11.34 11.47
N PHE A 485 -3.52 -11.36 10.35
CA PHE A 485 -4.40 -10.26 9.94
C PHE A 485 -5.52 -10.04 10.96
N LEU A 486 -6.17 -11.12 11.42
CA LEU A 486 -7.22 -11.04 12.44
C LEU A 486 -6.69 -10.50 13.78
N LEU A 487 -5.48 -10.88 14.18
CA LEU A 487 -4.81 -10.32 15.37
C LEU A 487 -4.51 -8.82 15.21
N LEU A 488 -4.09 -8.39 14.01
CA LEU A 488 -3.89 -6.97 13.72
C LEU A 488 -5.21 -6.18 13.71
N VAL A 489 -6.30 -6.77 13.18
CA VAL A 489 -7.65 -6.19 13.27
C VAL A 489 -8.05 -6.02 14.73
N ALA A 490 -7.86 -7.05 15.56
CA ALA A 490 -8.15 -7.00 16.98
C ALA A 490 -7.33 -5.90 17.69
N ALA A 491 -6.03 -5.80 17.41
CA ALA A 491 -5.16 -4.77 17.98
C ALA A 491 -5.60 -3.34 17.59
N LEU A 492 -5.94 -3.12 16.32
CA LEU A 492 -6.41 -1.83 15.81
C LEU A 492 -7.78 -1.46 16.38
N ALA A 493 -8.72 -2.41 16.42
CA ALA A 493 -10.04 -2.21 17.00
C ALA A 493 -9.96 -1.89 18.50
N PHE A 494 -9.13 -2.64 19.23
CA PHE A 494 -8.88 -2.41 20.64
C PHE A 494 -8.26 -1.02 20.89
N ALA A 495 -7.28 -0.62 20.08
CA ALA A 495 -6.69 0.72 20.16
C ALA A 495 -7.73 1.83 19.87
N LEU A 496 -8.63 1.64 18.91
CA LEU A 496 -9.68 2.60 18.57
C LEU A 496 -10.73 2.75 19.68
N VAL A 497 -11.12 1.65 20.32
CA VAL A 497 -12.14 1.64 21.40
C VAL A 497 -11.57 2.18 22.71
N TYR A 498 -10.39 1.75 23.12
CA TYR A 498 -9.84 2.03 24.45
C TYR A 498 -8.72 3.08 24.47
N GLY A 499 -8.24 3.53 23.30
CA GLY A 499 -7.29 4.63 23.24
C GLY A 499 -7.91 5.90 23.79
N ALA A 500 -7.22 6.57 24.72
CA ALA A 500 -7.70 7.84 25.25
C ALA A 500 -7.85 8.86 24.11
N LYS A 501 -8.91 9.68 24.13
CA LYS A 501 -8.89 10.92 23.36
C LYS A 501 -7.91 11.79 24.12
N ARG A 502 -6.75 12.15 23.54
CA ARG A 502 -5.98 13.25 24.12
C ARG A 502 -6.94 14.42 24.21
N SER A 503 -7.38 14.75 25.42
CA SER A 503 -7.96 16.05 25.70
C SER A 503 -6.90 17.04 25.28
N THR A 504 -7.29 17.95 24.39
CA THR A 504 -6.51 19.12 24.03
C THR A 504 -5.93 19.69 25.31
N ILE A 505 -4.61 19.82 25.32
CA ILE A 505 -3.77 20.42 26.35
C ILE A 505 -4.59 21.40 27.19
N GLN A 506 -4.77 21.09 28.48
CA GLN A 506 -4.99 22.12 29.48
C GLN A 506 -3.86 23.12 29.27
N THR A 507 -4.19 24.27 28.67
CA THR A 507 -3.36 25.46 28.82
C THR A 507 -3.09 25.58 30.32
N PRO A 508 -1.84 25.53 30.79
CA PRO A 508 -1.57 25.92 32.17
C PRO A 508 -2.13 27.33 32.27
N SER A 509 -3.13 27.53 33.14
CA SER A 509 -3.67 28.84 33.45
C SER A 509 -2.51 29.67 33.98
N SER A 510 -1.85 30.39 33.07
CA SER A 510 -0.84 31.34 33.41
C SER A 510 -1.54 32.57 33.96
N ARG A 511 -1.18 32.92 35.21
CA ARG A 511 -1.41 34.21 35.88
C ARG A 511 -2.82 34.36 36.49
N ARG A 512 -2.98 34.91 37.69
CA ARG A 512 -2.05 35.57 38.62
C ARG A 512 -2.73 35.61 39.99
#